data_AF-A0A139DLI2-F1
#
_entry.id   AF-A0A139DLI2-F1
#
_cell.length_a   1.000
_cell.length_b   1.000
_cell.length_c   1.000
_cell.angle_alpha   90.00
_cell.angle_beta   90.00
_cell.angle_gamma   90.00
#
_symmetry.space_group_name_H-M   'P 1'
#
loop_
_entity.id
_entity.type
_entity.pdbx_description
1 polymer ?
#
loop_
_entity_poly.entity_id
_entity_poly.type
_entity_poly.pdbx_seq_one_letter_code
_entity_poly.pdbx_strand_id
1 'polypeptide(L)'
;LGLSVRHKICAKDGITLDWVINNRPDWLKDIRRVRHCYVAQGKPPGVADFHGLANDKTADSAVPGTPHTLYSYHEEKGHIRPGQAESVHTSHVVKVSYGRKDTFDHLGALLEPMFDFETLQKIDSPLLNRMARDLKWPIMDRLKASGAMMRGLVLPGFKARVVPLEPLLEAADNICPPFRLNFYNGRTADTEKAVLKLGAFRGMTRSQVVCLAVGTSVSSDDLSDHFHKLREACQSLSADPLPKWRGLLEPKPLKHAMELDKRLVETPPENTLLVIAIDKSVNKAEIRDVAFRHKLACQFMLVDHNSKTYQRTYYNNLAAGVFSKGGGLICGLGDMPGEVDLFIGLDLGGVSQRAPGSAFLFTRNGAQLGWQLADLQSGERLEDKALKSLLHKSIQEYGRHHNGEPPRTMTIHRDGRFFESLDVIAEVEKQYDMKISVLEVIKSGAPILFRKYQLSRKSEYRNPEVGDVYRYVGLDELILATYSGQELGAWGDKVSVRPLRLRKRYGEQSLDVMAQQVLLLSRIHGASLYRHPRLPVTTHHADRFASLRQSCSLEALSHMDRTCPVYL
;
A
#
# COMPACT_ATOMS: atom_id res chain seq x y z
N LEU A 1 -0.31 24.54 -10.35
CA LEU A 1 0.20 24.59 -8.96
C LEU A 1 -0.94 24.18 -8.02
N GLY A 2 -0.70 23.34 -7.03
CA GLY A 2 -1.73 22.93 -6.05
C GLY A 2 -1.19 23.07 -4.63
N LEU A 3 -2.00 23.59 -3.71
CA LEU A 3 -1.63 23.71 -2.29
C LEU A 3 -2.07 22.46 -1.54
N SER A 4 -1.17 21.90 -0.72
CA SER A 4 -1.47 20.81 0.19
C SER A 4 -0.80 21.06 1.53
N VAL A 5 -1.59 21.33 2.57
CA VAL A 5 -1.06 21.45 3.93
C VAL A 5 -0.79 20.07 4.52
N ARG A 6 0.38 19.89 5.12
CA ARG A 6 0.85 18.62 5.71
C ARG A 6 1.53 18.88 7.04
N HIS A 7 1.44 17.90 7.94
CA HIS A 7 2.21 17.89 9.18
C HIS A 7 3.58 17.25 8.96
N LYS A 8 4.56 17.73 9.72
CA LYS A 8 5.89 17.13 9.82
C LYS A 8 6.21 16.95 11.30
N ILE A 9 6.55 15.74 11.71
CA ILE A 9 7.08 15.48 13.05
C ILE A 9 8.57 15.81 13.00
N CYS A 10 9.00 16.74 13.86
CA CYS A 10 10.40 17.11 14.02
C CYS A 10 10.75 17.08 15.50
N ALA A 11 12.01 16.79 15.80
CA ALA A 11 12.56 17.10 17.11
C ALA A 11 12.46 18.62 17.35
N LYS A 12 12.25 19.03 18.59
CA LYS A 12 12.29 20.45 18.96
C LYS A 12 13.71 20.97 18.78
N ASP A 13 13.87 22.24 18.41
CA ASP A 13 15.18 22.89 18.35
C ASP A 13 15.99 22.63 19.63
N GLY A 14 17.24 22.19 19.46
CA GLY A 14 18.15 21.80 20.54
C GLY A 14 18.14 20.31 20.89
N ILE A 15 17.16 19.52 20.43
CA ILE A 15 17.16 18.07 20.60
C ILE A 15 17.98 17.43 19.45
N THR A 16 19.27 17.25 19.70
CA THR A 16 20.19 16.51 18.82
C THR A 16 20.22 15.03 19.19
N LEU A 17 20.84 14.21 18.36
CA LEU A 17 21.11 12.81 18.69
C LEU A 17 22.03 12.72 19.92
N ASP A 18 23.01 13.62 20.02
CA ASP A 18 23.89 13.72 21.20
C ASP A 18 23.11 14.06 22.48
N TRP A 19 22.12 14.96 22.39
CA TRP A 19 21.21 15.21 23.50
C TRP A 19 20.46 13.95 23.93
N VAL A 20 19.96 13.15 22.97
CA VAL A 20 19.27 11.88 23.26
C VAL A 20 20.22 10.88 23.92
N ILE A 21 21.45 10.75 23.43
CA ILE A 21 22.47 9.87 24.01
C ILE A 21 22.67 10.21 25.49
N ASN A 22 22.78 11.50 25.81
CA ASN A 22 23.05 11.96 27.17
C ASN A 22 21.83 11.93 28.11
N ASN A 23 20.62 12.16 27.60
CA ASN A 23 19.44 12.41 28.44
C ASN A 23 18.37 11.31 28.36
N ARG A 24 18.34 10.54 27.27
CA ARG A 24 17.35 9.48 26.96
C ARG A 24 18.03 8.30 26.23
N PRO A 25 19.08 7.70 26.80
CA PRO A 25 19.82 6.62 26.13
C PRO A 25 18.94 5.40 25.81
N ASP A 26 17.87 5.18 26.57
CA ASP A 26 16.88 4.13 26.37
C ASP A 26 16.12 4.24 25.04
N TRP A 27 16.07 5.44 24.44
CA TRP A 27 15.41 5.68 23.16
C TRP A 27 16.23 5.21 21.95
N LEU A 28 17.55 5.07 22.09
CA LEU A 28 18.46 4.82 20.97
C LEU A 28 18.14 3.51 20.23
N LYS A 29 17.69 2.48 20.95
CA LYS A 29 17.33 1.17 20.37
C LYS A 29 16.19 1.24 19.35
N ASP A 30 15.36 2.28 19.42
CA ASP A 30 14.16 2.44 18.59
C ASP A 30 14.28 3.55 17.54
N ILE A 31 15.36 4.35 17.59
CA ILE A 31 15.69 5.36 16.59
C ILE A 31 16.42 4.68 15.44
N ARG A 32 15.82 4.68 14.24
CA ARG A 32 16.42 4.07 13.05
C ARG A 32 17.07 5.06 12.10
N ARG A 33 16.63 6.32 12.13
CA ARG A 33 17.06 7.34 11.17
C ARG A 33 17.32 8.67 11.85
N VAL A 34 18.23 9.41 11.27
CA VAL A 34 18.69 10.73 11.73
C VAL A 34 18.77 11.68 10.54
N ARG A 35 18.61 12.98 10.80
CA ARG A 35 18.72 14.04 9.79
C ARG A 35 19.84 15.00 10.17
N HIS A 36 20.51 15.57 9.19
CA HIS A 36 21.47 16.65 9.43
C HIS A 36 20.79 17.89 10.01
N CYS A 37 21.44 18.52 10.99
CA CYS A 37 21.05 19.83 11.52
C CYS A 37 21.50 21.00 10.63
N TYR A 38 22.17 20.69 9.51
CA TYR A 38 22.76 21.64 8.56
C TYR A 38 22.34 21.30 7.12
N VAL A 39 22.58 22.25 6.21
CA VAL A 39 22.19 22.19 4.79
C VAL A 39 23.47 22.26 3.96
N ALA A 40 23.72 21.25 3.13
CA ALA A 40 24.86 21.25 2.22
C ALA A 40 24.47 21.87 0.87
N GLN A 41 25.12 22.97 0.47
CA GLN A 41 25.08 23.51 -0.91
C GLN A 41 23.65 23.75 -1.47
N GLY A 42 22.73 24.27 -0.64
CA GLY A 42 21.34 24.54 -1.05
C GLY A 42 20.48 23.30 -1.27
N LYS A 43 20.98 22.09 -0.97
CA LYS A 43 20.21 20.85 -0.97
C LYS A 43 19.50 20.66 0.38
N PRO A 44 18.32 20.01 0.41
CA PRO A 44 17.66 19.69 1.68
C PRO A 44 18.60 18.91 2.62
N PRO A 45 18.43 19.03 3.96
CA PRO A 45 19.28 18.33 4.92
C PRO A 45 19.35 16.82 4.64
N GLY A 46 20.56 16.26 4.73
CA GLY A 46 20.78 14.83 4.52
C GLY A 46 20.04 13.98 5.55
N VAL A 47 19.61 12.78 5.15
CA VAL A 47 19.00 11.77 6.03
C VAL A 47 19.85 10.52 5.98
N ALA A 48 20.12 9.93 7.14
CA ALA A 48 20.94 8.74 7.28
C ALA A 48 20.24 7.68 8.16
N ASP A 49 20.56 6.41 7.91
CA ASP A 49 20.24 5.32 8.83
C ASP A 49 21.26 5.32 9.97
N PHE A 50 20.79 5.11 11.20
CA PHE A 50 21.60 5.10 12.42
C PHE A 50 21.93 3.66 12.84
N HIS A 51 23.21 3.38 13.08
CA HIS A 51 23.71 2.03 13.43
C HIS A 51 24.19 1.90 14.87
N GLY A 52 24.35 3.02 15.60
CA GLY A 52 24.81 3.02 16.98
C GLY A 52 25.95 3.99 17.26
N LEU A 53 26.47 3.91 18.48
CA LEU A 53 27.61 4.70 18.96
C LEU A 53 28.94 4.11 18.48
N ALA A 54 29.90 4.98 18.16
CA ALA A 54 31.30 4.62 17.97
C ALA A 54 32.07 5.02 19.26
N ASN A 55 31.97 4.18 20.30
CA ASN A 55 32.54 4.47 21.62
C ASN A 55 34.07 4.59 21.64
N ASP A 56 34.74 4.11 20.60
CA ASP A 56 36.18 4.17 20.38
C ASP A 56 36.63 5.47 19.70
N LYS A 57 35.71 6.40 19.39
CA LYS A 57 35.99 7.61 18.61
C LYS A 57 35.51 8.88 19.31
N THR A 58 36.18 9.98 18.96
CA THR A 58 35.89 11.34 19.42
C THR A 58 35.84 12.30 18.22
N ALA A 59 35.49 13.56 18.45
CA ALA A 59 35.47 14.57 17.39
C ALA A 59 36.85 14.80 16.74
N ASP A 60 37.93 14.47 17.44
CA ASP A 60 39.31 14.53 16.94
C ASP A 60 39.76 13.28 16.17
N SER A 61 38.89 12.29 16.03
CA SER A 61 39.17 11.10 15.21
C SER A 61 39.25 11.47 13.73
N ALA A 62 40.24 10.90 13.04
CA ALA A 62 40.48 11.16 11.61
C ALA A 62 39.34 10.63 10.73
N VAL A 63 38.99 11.39 9.69
CA VAL A 63 38.07 10.96 8.64
C VAL A 63 38.85 10.17 7.58
N PRO A 64 38.54 8.88 7.33
CA PRO A 64 39.29 8.05 6.41
C PRO A 64 39.46 8.66 5.02
N GLY A 65 40.69 8.65 4.50
CA GLY A 65 41.01 9.19 3.17
C GLY A 65 41.09 10.71 3.10
N THR A 66 41.09 11.42 4.24
CA THR A 66 41.22 12.88 4.29
C THR A 66 42.22 13.30 5.37
N PRO A 67 42.78 14.53 5.31
CA PRO A 67 43.63 15.08 6.37
C PRO A 67 42.83 15.64 7.57
N HIS A 68 41.49 15.54 7.56
CA HIS A 68 40.63 16.19 8.54
C HIS A 68 40.24 15.25 9.70
N THR A 69 39.97 15.84 10.86
CA THR A 69 39.21 15.19 11.93
C THR A 69 37.72 15.34 11.65
N LEU A 70 36.87 14.59 12.35
CA LEU A 70 35.42 14.76 12.23
C LEU A 70 35.01 16.22 12.53
N TYR A 71 35.58 16.82 13.57
CA TYR A 71 35.34 18.22 13.91
C TYR A 71 35.80 19.17 12.79
N SER A 72 37.07 19.10 12.38
CA SER A 72 37.63 20.06 11.42
C SER A 72 36.99 19.93 10.04
N TYR A 73 36.56 18.72 9.65
CA TYR A 73 35.76 18.50 8.45
C TYR A 73 34.44 19.30 8.48
N HIS A 74 33.69 19.23 9.58
CA HIS A 74 32.42 19.96 9.69
C HIS A 74 32.62 21.47 9.88
N GLU A 75 33.71 21.88 10.54
CA GLU A 75 34.08 23.29 10.70
C GLU A 75 34.40 23.94 9.35
N GLU A 76 35.29 23.33 8.55
CA GLU A 76 35.68 23.86 7.23
C GLU A 76 34.50 23.98 6.27
N LYS A 77 33.55 23.04 6.35
CA LYS A 77 32.32 23.07 5.55
C LYS A 77 31.27 24.05 6.07
N GLY A 78 31.53 24.76 7.16
CA GLY A 78 30.60 25.71 7.77
C GLY A 78 29.34 25.06 8.34
N HIS A 79 29.41 23.79 8.74
CA HIS A 79 28.28 23.05 9.29
C HIS A 79 28.02 23.38 10.77
N ILE A 80 29.01 23.94 11.46
CA ILE A 80 28.96 24.32 12.89
C ILE A 80 28.49 25.77 13.00
N ARG A 81 27.38 26.01 13.69
CA ARG A 81 26.85 27.37 13.88
C ARG A 81 27.62 28.12 14.98
N PRO A 82 27.61 29.47 14.98
CA PRO A 82 28.17 30.26 16.08
C PRO A 82 27.59 29.83 17.43
N GLY A 83 28.47 29.58 18.42
CA GLY A 83 28.08 29.11 19.75
C GLY A 83 27.88 27.59 19.89
N GLN A 84 28.08 26.79 18.85
CA GLN A 84 27.98 25.32 18.91
C GLN A 84 29.33 24.60 18.99
N ALA A 85 30.45 25.30 18.81
CA ALA A 85 31.79 24.72 18.71
C ALA A 85 32.10 23.72 19.85
N GLU A 86 31.96 24.15 21.10
CA GLU A 86 32.21 23.29 22.27
C GLU A 86 31.32 22.06 22.27
N SER A 87 30.00 22.24 22.12
CA SER A 87 29.04 21.13 22.11
C SER A 87 29.27 20.11 20.98
N VAL A 88 29.79 20.57 19.83
CA VAL A 88 30.11 19.70 18.70
C VAL A 88 31.44 18.99 18.93
N HIS A 89 32.41 19.66 19.55
CA HIS A 89 33.71 19.08 19.89
C HIS A 89 33.61 18.00 20.98
N THR A 90 32.70 18.17 21.95
CA THR A 90 32.45 17.17 23.00
C THR A 90 31.38 16.14 22.63
N SER A 91 30.87 16.19 21.40
CA SER A 91 29.81 15.30 20.92
C SER A 91 30.28 13.85 20.85
N HIS A 92 29.38 12.92 21.15
CA HIS A 92 29.56 11.52 20.82
C HIS A 92 29.68 11.33 19.30
N VAL A 93 30.51 10.36 18.92
CA VAL A 93 30.61 9.88 17.53
C VAL A 93 29.63 8.73 17.33
N VAL A 94 28.91 8.78 16.21
CA VAL A 94 27.91 7.77 15.83
C VAL A 94 28.21 7.21 14.46
N LYS A 95 27.74 5.98 14.22
CA LYS A 95 27.81 5.34 12.91
C LYS A 95 26.50 5.53 12.15
N VAL A 96 26.61 6.04 10.94
CA VAL A 96 25.48 6.30 10.04
C VAL A 96 25.73 5.76 8.63
N SER A 97 24.67 5.54 7.84
CA SER A 97 24.78 5.20 6.43
C SER A 97 23.78 5.96 5.56
N TYR A 98 24.16 6.30 4.33
CA TYR A 98 23.32 7.01 3.35
C TYR A 98 22.93 6.06 2.19
N GLY A 99 22.26 4.95 2.51
CA GLY A 99 21.98 3.87 1.55
C GLY A 99 22.92 2.66 1.72
N ARG A 100 23.29 1.96 0.63
CA ARG A 100 23.91 0.62 0.74
C ARG A 100 25.43 0.62 0.95
N LYS A 101 25.80 -0.16 1.99
CA LYS A 101 27.05 -0.85 2.38
C LYS A 101 28.08 -0.11 3.23
N ASP A 102 28.29 1.18 3.05
CA ASP A 102 29.32 1.87 3.83
C ASP A 102 28.74 2.56 5.07
N THR A 103 29.44 2.39 6.20
CA THR A 103 29.16 3.10 7.43
C THR A 103 30.17 4.22 7.58
N PHE A 104 29.67 5.39 7.95
CA PHE A 104 30.45 6.61 8.15
C PHE A 104 30.32 7.03 9.60
N ASP A 105 31.40 7.54 10.16
CA ASP A 105 31.37 8.20 11.45
C ASP A 105 30.84 9.62 11.29
N HIS A 106 30.02 10.06 12.25
CA HIS A 106 29.43 11.39 12.26
C HIS A 106 29.30 11.90 13.70
N LEU A 107 29.26 13.22 13.88
CA LEU A 107 29.03 13.84 15.19
C LEU A 107 27.52 13.87 15.51
N GLY A 108 27.14 13.33 16.68
CA GLY A 108 25.77 13.29 17.16
C GLY A 108 25.14 14.67 17.36
N ALA A 109 25.92 15.70 17.71
CA ALA A 109 25.45 17.08 17.90
C ALA A 109 25.01 17.73 16.57
N LEU A 110 25.46 17.19 15.43
CA LEU A 110 25.10 17.67 14.10
C LEU A 110 23.97 16.85 13.45
N LEU A 111 23.36 15.96 14.23
CA LEU A 111 22.27 15.09 13.82
C LEU A 111 21.05 15.31 14.70
N GLU A 112 19.86 15.32 14.12
CA GLU A 112 18.58 15.28 14.83
C GLU A 112 17.94 13.88 14.68
N PRO A 113 17.34 13.31 15.75
CA PRO A 113 16.61 12.06 15.65
C PRO A 113 15.34 12.23 14.80
N MET A 114 15.08 11.29 13.89
CA MET A 114 13.82 11.27 13.14
C MET A 114 12.80 10.35 13.82
N PHE A 115 11.72 10.96 14.30
CA PHE A 115 10.61 10.25 14.91
C PHE A 115 9.51 9.94 13.89
N ASP A 116 9.12 8.68 13.80
CA ASP A 116 7.87 8.26 13.17
C ASP A 116 6.91 7.65 14.20
N PHE A 117 5.72 7.22 13.76
CA PHE A 117 4.72 6.65 14.66
C PHE A 117 5.18 5.33 15.27
N GLU A 118 5.99 4.53 14.58
CA GLU A 118 6.51 3.27 15.12
C GLU A 118 7.50 3.56 16.25
N THR A 119 8.46 4.46 16.01
CA THR A 119 9.41 4.89 17.02
C THR A 119 8.69 5.51 18.21
N LEU A 120 7.79 6.47 18.00
CA LEU A 120 7.04 7.14 19.09
C LEU A 120 6.16 6.17 19.87
N GLN A 121 5.56 5.17 19.23
CA GLN A 121 4.80 4.15 19.95
C GLN A 121 5.69 3.42 20.97
N LYS A 122 6.95 3.15 20.65
CA LYS A 122 7.87 2.44 21.53
C LYS A 122 8.47 3.33 22.62
N ILE A 123 8.86 4.56 22.28
CA ILE A 123 9.57 5.45 23.21
C ILE A 123 8.65 6.36 24.03
N ASP A 124 7.50 6.76 23.50
CA ASP A 124 6.53 7.64 24.19
C ASP A 124 5.10 7.50 23.60
N SER A 125 4.49 6.34 23.88
CA SER A 125 3.08 6.06 23.53
C SER A 125 2.09 7.16 23.95
N PRO A 126 2.18 7.73 25.19
CA PRO A 126 1.32 8.85 25.58
C PRO A 126 1.45 10.09 24.69
N LEU A 127 2.67 10.50 24.33
CA LEU A 127 2.90 11.61 23.41
C LEU A 127 2.30 11.33 22.04
N LEU A 128 2.55 10.15 21.48
CA LEU A 128 1.97 9.74 20.20
C LEU A 128 0.43 9.84 20.25
N ASN A 129 -0.19 9.31 21.30
CA ASN A 129 -1.65 9.34 21.44
C ASN A 129 -2.19 10.77 21.53
N ARG A 130 -1.47 11.70 22.19
CA ARG A 130 -1.83 13.12 22.19
C ARG A 130 -1.71 13.72 20.78
N MET A 131 -0.54 13.58 20.14
CA MET A 131 -0.27 14.12 18.80
C MET A 131 -1.23 13.56 17.74
N ALA A 132 -1.49 12.26 17.76
CA ALA A 132 -2.34 11.59 16.78
C ALA A 132 -3.80 12.08 16.83
N ARG A 133 -4.26 12.67 17.94
CA ARG A 133 -5.57 13.35 17.97
C ARG A 133 -5.57 14.62 17.13
N ASP A 134 -4.50 15.41 17.23
CA ASP A 134 -4.39 16.72 16.57
C ASP A 134 -3.98 16.63 15.10
N LEU A 135 -3.39 15.49 14.68
CA LEU A 135 -3.04 15.22 13.28
C LEU A 135 -4.26 14.93 12.39
N LYS A 136 -5.44 14.71 12.98
CA LYS A 136 -6.70 14.47 12.26
C LYS A 136 -7.31 15.82 11.90
N TRP A 137 -7.38 16.10 10.61
CA TRP A 137 -7.93 17.37 10.12
C TRP A 137 -9.26 17.16 9.41
N PRO A 138 -10.38 17.63 10.01
CA PRO A 138 -11.62 17.89 9.31
C PRO A 138 -11.38 18.81 8.10
N ILE A 139 -12.23 18.69 7.08
CA ILE A 139 -12.12 19.51 5.86
C ILE A 139 -12.14 21.01 6.20
N MET A 140 -13.03 21.43 7.09
CA MET A 140 -13.16 22.83 7.48
C MET A 140 -11.86 23.40 8.05
N ASP A 141 -11.26 22.70 9.01
CA ASP A 141 -10.03 23.15 9.67
C ASP A 141 -8.85 23.17 8.70
N ARG A 142 -8.79 22.17 7.81
CA ARG A 142 -7.81 22.13 6.72
C ARG A 142 -7.95 23.33 5.79
N LEU A 143 -9.17 23.70 5.39
CA LEU A 143 -9.41 24.84 4.51
C LEU A 143 -9.12 26.17 5.20
N LYS A 144 -9.48 26.33 6.49
CA LYS A 144 -9.13 27.51 7.29
C LYS A 144 -7.61 27.69 7.39
N ALA A 145 -6.88 26.63 7.74
CA ALA A 145 -5.42 26.65 7.81
C ALA A 145 -4.78 26.94 6.45
N SER A 146 -5.27 26.29 5.39
CA SER A 146 -4.82 26.52 4.00
C SER A 146 -5.04 27.97 3.57
N GLY A 147 -6.22 28.53 3.82
CA GLY A 147 -6.54 29.92 3.51
C GLY A 147 -5.68 30.90 4.29
N ALA A 148 -5.41 30.63 5.57
CA ALA A 148 -4.51 31.45 6.37
C ALA A 148 -3.07 31.46 5.82
N MET A 149 -2.56 30.30 5.36
CA MET A 149 -1.22 30.20 4.75
C MET A 149 -1.13 30.87 3.38
N MET A 150 -2.21 30.89 2.61
CA MET A 150 -2.24 31.55 1.30
C MET A 150 -2.33 33.06 1.38
N ARG A 151 -2.94 33.61 2.44
CA ARG A 151 -3.03 35.05 2.64
C ARG A 151 -1.64 35.65 2.82
N GLY A 152 -1.21 36.46 1.86
CA GLY A 152 0.12 37.08 1.86
C GLY A 152 1.25 36.21 1.32
N LEU A 153 0.96 35.03 0.76
CA LEU A 153 1.99 34.18 0.15
C LEU A 153 2.56 34.85 -1.10
N VAL A 154 3.83 35.25 -1.03
CA VAL A 154 4.63 35.69 -2.18
C VAL A 154 5.48 34.51 -2.63
N LEU A 155 5.32 34.08 -3.89
CA LEU A 155 6.12 33.00 -4.47
C LEU A 155 7.40 33.61 -5.07
N PRO A 156 8.60 33.37 -4.50
CA PRO A 156 9.84 33.91 -5.04
C PRO A 156 10.02 33.42 -6.48
N GLY A 157 10.25 34.34 -7.41
CA GLY A 157 10.43 34.04 -8.84
C GLY A 157 9.16 34.16 -9.70
N PHE A 158 7.97 34.23 -9.10
CA PHE A 158 6.74 34.54 -9.83
C PHE A 158 6.38 36.01 -9.58
N LYS A 159 6.48 36.87 -10.60
CA LYS A 159 5.87 38.22 -10.58
C LYS A 159 4.34 38.15 -10.71
N ALA A 160 3.71 37.26 -9.94
CA ALA A 160 2.28 36.99 -10.01
C ALA A 160 1.69 36.97 -8.60
N ARG A 161 0.47 37.48 -8.46
CA ARG A 161 -0.32 37.43 -7.23
C ARG A 161 -1.39 36.35 -7.36
N VAL A 162 -1.73 35.73 -6.23
CA VAL A 162 -2.91 34.86 -6.16
C VAL A 162 -4.16 35.74 -6.28
N VAL A 163 -4.99 35.45 -7.27
CA VAL A 163 -6.30 36.10 -7.43
C VAL A 163 -7.41 35.09 -7.17
N PRO A 164 -8.55 35.51 -6.57
CA PRO A 164 -9.74 34.67 -6.53
C PRO A 164 -10.18 34.35 -7.96
N LEU A 165 -10.47 33.09 -8.23
CA LEU A 165 -11.15 32.67 -9.45
C LEU A 165 -12.58 32.31 -9.08
N GLU A 166 -13.53 32.67 -9.95
CA GLU A 166 -14.88 32.12 -9.87
C GLU A 166 -14.78 30.58 -10.00
N PRO A 167 -15.58 29.82 -9.23
CA PRO A 167 -15.60 28.38 -9.35
C PRO A 167 -15.88 27.98 -10.80
N LEU A 168 -14.98 27.20 -11.40
CA LEU A 168 -15.24 26.55 -12.69
C LEU A 168 -16.25 25.44 -12.44
N LEU A 169 -17.54 25.78 -12.38
CA LEU A 169 -18.62 24.83 -12.10
C LEU A 169 -18.60 23.67 -13.09
N GLU A 170 -18.23 23.92 -14.35
CA GLU A 170 -18.06 22.92 -15.41
C GLU A 170 -16.93 21.90 -15.13
N ALA A 171 -15.95 22.25 -14.30
CA ALA A 171 -14.84 21.37 -13.97
C ALA A 171 -15.21 20.35 -12.88
N ALA A 172 -16.26 20.60 -12.09
CA ALA A 172 -16.66 19.76 -10.97
C ALA A 172 -17.97 19.02 -11.27
N ASP A 173 -18.00 17.72 -10.95
CA ASP A 173 -19.15 16.87 -11.24
C ASP A 173 -19.17 15.65 -10.31
N ASN A 174 -20.23 14.84 -10.37
CA ASN A 174 -20.28 13.51 -9.78
C ASN A 174 -20.56 12.47 -10.85
N ILE A 175 -19.57 11.64 -11.15
CA ILE A 175 -19.64 10.62 -12.22
C ILE A 175 -19.90 9.22 -11.67
N CYS A 176 -20.41 9.08 -10.43
CA CYS A 176 -20.54 7.79 -9.78
C CYS A 176 -21.48 6.86 -10.58
N PRO A 177 -20.98 5.74 -11.14
CA PRO A 177 -21.85 4.75 -11.74
C PRO A 177 -22.62 3.99 -10.65
N PRO A 178 -23.76 3.36 -10.98
CA PRO A 178 -24.44 2.48 -10.04
C PRO A 178 -23.53 1.29 -9.68
N PHE A 179 -23.37 1.02 -8.38
CA PHE A 179 -22.65 -0.16 -7.93
C PHE A 179 -23.57 -1.38 -8.02
N ARG A 180 -23.34 -2.21 -9.04
CA ARG A 180 -24.01 -3.48 -9.24
C ARG A 180 -22.99 -4.61 -9.19
N LEU A 181 -23.02 -5.35 -8.10
CA LEU A 181 -22.19 -6.53 -7.86
C LEU A 181 -23.04 -7.78 -8.04
N ASN A 182 -22.51 -8.76 -8.76
CA ASN A 182 -23.10 -10.06 -9.02
C ASN A 182 -22.58 -11.10 -8.02
N PHE A 183 -23.49 -11.95 -7.55
CA PHE A 183 -23.29 -13.02 -6.58
C PHE A 183 -23.78 -14.35 -7.17
N TYR A 184 -23.83 -15.38 -6.33
CA TYR A 184 -24.29 -16.71 -6.74
C TYR A 184 -25.62 -16.65 -7.49
N ASN A 185 -25.69 -17.38 -8.60
CA ASN A 185 -26.88 -17.53 -9.45
C ASN A 185 -27.45 -16.19 -9.98
N GLY A 186 -26.57 -15.24 -10.32
CA GLY A 186 -26.95 -13.97 -10.92
C GLY A 186 -27.61 -12.96 -9.97
N ARG A 187 -27.64 -13.22 -8.66
CA ARG A 187 -28.18 -12.29 -7.66
C ARG A 187 -27.32 -11.02 -7.57
N THR A 188 -27.93 -9.88 -7.29
CA THR A 188 -27.23 -8.58 -7.31
C THR A 188 -27.34 -7.81 -5.99
N ALA A 189 -26.28 -7.06 -5.64
CA ALA A 189 -26.30 -6.05 -4.59
C ALA A 189 -25.27 -4.94 -4.87
N ASP A 190 -25.11 -3.98 -3.97
CA ASP A 190 -24.20 -2.83 -4.11
C ASP A 190 -22.94 -2.90 -3.21
N THR A 191 -22.82 -3.97 -2.41
CA THR A 191 -21.73 -4.16 -1.44
C THR A 191 -21.28 -5.60 -1.34
N GLU A 192 -19.97 -5.84 -1.22
CA GLU A 192 -19.38 -7.18 -1.04
C GLU A 192 -19.96 -7.91 0.19
N LYS A 193 -20.35 -7.17 1.23
CA LYS A 193 -20.97 -7.73 2.45
C LYS A 193 -22.22 -8.56 2.16
N ALA A 194 -22.91 -8.29 1.05
CA ALA A 194 -24.11 -9.01 0.67
C ALA A 194 -23.85 -10.50 0.42
N VAL A 195 -22.60 -10.92 0.18
CA VAL A 195 -22.21 -12.33 0.06
C VAL A 195 -22.71 -13.20 1.22
N LEU A 196 -22.78 -12.65 2.44
CA LEU A 196 -23.24 -13.36 3.64
C LEU A 196 -24.71 -13.81 3.55
N LYS A 197 -25.48 -13.24 2.62
CA LYS A 197 -26.87 -13.58 2.33
C LYS A 197 -27.03 -14.18 0.92
N LEU A 198 -26.21 -13.73 -0.01
CA LEU A 198 -26.35 -14.01 -1.44
C LEU A 198 -25.36 -15.07 -1.97
N GLY A 199 -24.47 -15.60 -1.14
CA GLY A 199 -23.45 -16.57 -1.55
C GLY A 199 -22.43 -15.98 -2.54
N ALA A 200 -21.24 -16.58 -2.55
CA ALA A 200 -20.14 -16.16 -3.39
C ALA A 200 -20.45 -16.35 -4.88
N PHE A 201 -19.97 -15.43 -5.71
CA PHE A 201 -20.10 -15.51 -7.16
C PHE A 201 -19.49 -16.79 -7.74
N ARG A 202 -18.35 -17.25 -7.19
CA ARG A 202 -17.73 -18.52 -7.56
C ARG A 202 -17.08 -19.19 -6.35
N GLY A 203 -17.28 -20.50 -6.19
CA GLY A 203 -16.64 -21.34 -5.17
C GLY A 203 -15.11 -21.35 -5.24
N MET A 204 -14.47 -21.85 -4.18
CA MET A 204 -13.02 -22.06 -4.14
C MET A 204 -12.56 -23.14 -5.12
N THR A 205 -11.35 -23.00 -5.66
CA THR A 205 -10.73 -23.97 -6.58
C THR A 205 -9.81 -24.97 -5.87
N ARG A 206 -9.41 -24.69 -4.63
CA ARG A 206 -8.64 -25.62 -3.78
C ARG A 206 -9.51 -26.79 -3.36
N SER A 207 -8.96 -28.00 -3.34
CA SER A 207 -9.68 -29.21 -2.94
C SER A 207 -9.70 -29.40 -1.41
N GLN A 208 -8.77 -28.75 -0.70
CA GLN A 208 -8.66 -28.86 0.75
C GLN A 208 -8.10 -27.60 1.42
N VAL A 209 -8.50 -27.43 2.68
CA VAL A 209 -7.99 -26.42 3.61
C VAL A 209 -7.41 -27.15 4.82
N VAL A 210 -6.16 -26.86 5.17
CA VAL A 210 -5.48 -27.49 6.32
C VAL A 210 -5.19 -26.43 7.37
N CYS A 211 -5.77 -26.63 8.56
CA CYS A 211 -5.55 -25.79 9.72
C CYS A 211 -4.32 -26.27 10.49
N LEU A 212 -3.42 -25.34 10.80
CA LEU A 212 -2.18 -25.55 11.53
C LEU A 212 -1.97 -24.42 12.52
N ALA A 213 -1.22 -24.67 13.59
CA ALA A 213 -0.79 -23.65 14.53
C ALA A 213 0.74 -23.66 14.64
N VAL A 214 1.37 -22.49 14.70
CA VAL A 214 2.83 -22.36 14.81
C VAL A 214 3.19 -21.27 15.82
N GLY A 215 4.05 -21.61 16.79
CA GLY A 215 4.60 -20.68 17.76
C GLY A 215 3.53 -20.04 18.65
N THR A 216 2.44 -20.76 18.95
CA THR A 216 1.35 -20.26 19.78
C THR A 216 1.36 -20.91 21.15
N SER A 217 1.02 -20.12 22.17
CA SER A 217 0.79 -20.55 23.55
C SER A 217 -0.67 -20.90 23.86
N VAL A 218 -1.56 -20.70 22.89
CA VAL A 218 -3.01 -20.98 23.01
C VAL A 218 -3.27 -22.49 23.08
N SER A 219 -4.25 -22.88 23.90
CA SER A 219 -4.62 -24.28 24.09
C SER A 219 -5.15 -24.93 22.80
N SER A 220 -5.05 -26.26 22.68
CA SER A 220 -5.59 -26.99 21.52
C SER A 220 -7.10 -26.78 21.37
N ASP A 221 -7.83 -26.68 22.48
CA ASP A 221 -9.30 -26.51 22.48
C ASP A 221 -9.70 -25.12 21.98
N ASP A 222 -9.00 -24.07 22.44
CA ASP A 222 -9.24 -22.70 21.95
C ASP A 222 -8.88 -22.57 20.46
N LEU A 223 -7.77 -23.19 20.02
CA LEU A 223 -7.40 -23.23 18.61
C LEU A 223 -8.48 -23.93 17.77
N SER A 224 -9.01 -25.05 18.26
CA SER A 224 -10.11 -25.79 17.62
C SER A 224 -11.34 -24.90 17.47
N ASP A 225 -11.75 -24.19 18.52
CA ASP A 225 -12.86 -23.24 18.50
C ASP A 225 -12.62 -22.11 17.46
N HIS A 226 -11.42 -21.54 17.42
CA HIS A 226 -11.06 -20.54 16.41
C HIS A 226 -11.17 -21.07 14.98
N PHE A 227 -10.69 -22.28 14.71
CA PHE A 227 -10.79 -22.89 13.39
C PHE A 227 -12.23 -23.25 13.01
N HIS A 228 -13.04 -23.72 13.96
CA HIS A 228 -14.46 -23.98 13.75
C HIS A 228 -15.22 -22.70 13.38
N LYS A 229 -15.04 -21.62 14.14
CA LYS A 229 -15.65 -20.31 13.83
C LYS A 229 -15.24 -19.78 12.46
N LEU A 230 -13.98 -19.96 12.06
CA LEU A 230 -13.51 -19.59 10.73
C LEU A 230 -14.14 -20.44 9.63
N ARG A 231 -14.24 -21.76 9.82
CA ARG A 231 -14.90 -22.66 8.86
C ARG A 231 -16.37 -22.31 8.69
N GLU A 232 -17.08 -22.05 9.77
CA GLU A 232 -18.48 -21.59 9.72
C GLU A 232 -18.63 -20.26 8.99
N ALA A 233 -17.73 -19.31 9.25
CA ALA A 233 -17.69 -18.05 8.51
C ALA A 233 -17.45 -18.29 7.01
N CYS A 234 -16.53 -19.17 6.62
CA CYS A 234 -16.33 -19.54 5.21
C CYS A 234 -17.58 -20.19 4.59
N GLN A 235 -18.27 -21.05 5.35
CA GLN A 235 -19.49 -21.71 4.88
C GLN A 235 -20.60 -20.69 4.63
N SER A 236 -20.68 -19.64 5.45
CA SER A 236 -21.65 -18.55 5.26
C SER A 236 -21.39 -17.71 4.01
N LEU A 237 -20.18 -17.75 3.44
CA LEU A 237 -19.87 -17.10 2.17
C LEU A 237 -20.22 -17.98 0.98
N SER A 238 -20.17 -19.31 1.13
CA SER A 238 -20.29 -20.25 0.01
C SER A 238 -21.73 -20.70 -0.20
N ALA A 239 -22.20 -20.64 -1.44
CA ALA A 239 -23.43 -21.33 -1.85
C ALA A 239 -23.18 -22.81 -2.16
N ASP A 240 -21.96 -23.15 -2.57
CA ASP A 240 -21.51 -24.51 -2.85
C ASP A 240 -20.88 -25.17 -1.61
N PRO A 241 -20.77 -26.51 -1.54
CA PRO A 241 -20.02 -27.19 -0.50
C PRO A 241 -18.58 -26.70 -0.42
N LEU A 242 -18.09 -26.48 0.81
CA LEU A 242 -16.69 -26.14 1.02
C LEU A 242 -15.76 -27.32 0.67
N PRO A 243 -14.50 -27.04 0.30
CA PRO A 243 -13.46 -28.06 0.20
C PRO A 243 -13.25 -28.79 1.52
N LYS A 244 -12.50 -29.91 1.50
CA LYS A 244 -12.25 -30.69 2.72
C LYS A 244 -11.40 -29.91 3.72
N TRP A 245 -11.90 -29.70 4.93
CA TRP A 245 -11.13 -29.10 6.03
C TRP A 245 -10.45 -30.17 6.88
N ARG A 246 -9.17 -30.00 7.21
CA ARG A 246 -8.39 -30.89 8.09
C ARG A 246 -7.74 -30.09 9.22
N GLY A 247 -7.45 -30.75 10.33
CA GLY A 247 -6.77 -30.14 11.48
C GLY A 247 -7.66 -29.23 12.34
N LEU A 248 -8.98 -29.46 12.35
CA LEU A 248 -9.93 -28.69 13.15
C LEU A 248 -9.95 -29.12 14.62
N LEU A 249 -10.16 -30.41 14.88
CA LEU A 249 -10.54 -30.91 16.22
C LEU A 249 -9.37 -30.94 17.20
N GLU A 250 -8.21 -31.40 16.76
CA GLU A 250 -7.01 -31.59 17.60
C GLU A 250 -5.78 -30.94 16.93
N PRO A 251 -5.74 -29.60 16.83
CA PRO A 251 -4.59 -28.91 16.25
C PRO A 251 -3.37 -29.09 17.15
N LYS A 252 -2.36 -29.81 16.66
CA LYS A 252 -1.05 -29.94 17.32
C LYS A 252 -0.17 -28.74 16.95
N PRO A 253 0.11 -27.80 17.88
CA PRO A 253 0.92 -26.64 17.58
C PRO A 253 2.37 -27.04 17.31
N LEU A 254 2.94 -26.43 16.28
CA LEU A 254 4.36 -26.54 15.94
C LEU A 254 5.11 -25.41 16.64
N LYS A 255 6.37 -25.63 17.00
CA LYS A 255 7.15 -24.62 17.74
C LYS A 255 7.62 -23.47 16.84
N HIS A 256 8.10 -23.78 15.64
CA HIS A 256 8.75 -22.82 14.75
C HIS A 256 8.72 -23.26 13.28
N ALA A 257 9.25 -22.42 12.40
CA ALA A 257 9.30 -22.61 10.94
C ALA A 257 9.87 -23.97 10.51
N MET A 258 10.97 -24.41 11.13
CA MET A 258 11.62 -25.69 10.79
C MET A 258 10.75 -26.93 11.08
N GLU A 259 9.91 -26.91 12.13
CA GLU A 259 8.96 -28.00 12.38
C GLU A 259 7.83 -28.01 11.35
N LEU A 260 7.40 -26.84 10.88
CA LEU A 260 6.46 -26.74 9.75
C LEU A 260 7.07 -27.32 8.48
N ASP A 261 8.32 -26.97 8.17
CA ASP A 261 9.02 -27.47 6.99
C ASP A 261 9.10 -29.01 7.00
N LYS A 262 9.53 -29.59 8.14
CA LYS A 262 9.57 -31.04 8.34
C LYS A 262 8.21 -31.70 8.11
N ARG A 263 7.14 -31.13 8.67
CA ARG A 263 5.77 -31.67 8.50
C ARG A 263 5.31 -31.63 7.04
N LEU A 264 5.62 -30.56 6.32
CA LEU A 264 5.23 -30.41 4.90
C LEU A 264 6.04 -31.33 3.99
N VAL A 265 7.29 -31.65 4.34
CA VAL A 265 8.09 -32.68 3.66
C VAL A 265 7.52 -34.09 3.90
N GLU A 266 7.16 -34.41 5.15
CA GLU A 266 6.63 -35.73 5.51
C GLU A 266 5.21 -35.97 4.96
N THR A 267 4.40 -34.93 4.86
CA THR A 267 3.03 -35.00 4.36
C THR A 267 2.75 -33.87 3.36
N PRO A 268 3.27 -33.98 2.13
CA PRO A 268 3.12 -32.94 1.11
C PRO A 268 1.64 -32.82 0.71
N PRO A 269 1.00 -31.67 0.95
CA PRO A 269 -0.42 -31.53 0.67
C PRO A 269 -0.63 -31.00 -0.76
N GLU A 270 -1.40 -31.71 -1.58
CA GLU A 270 -1.70 -31.27 -2.96
C GLU A 270 -2.92 -30.35 -3.01
N ASN A 271 -2.90 -29.36 -3.91
CA ASN A 271 -3.98 -28.39 -4.15
C ASN A 271 -4.62 -27.82 -2.86
N THR A 272 -3.77 -27.39 -1.92
CA THR A 272 -4.15 -27.05 -0.54
C THR A 272 -3.96 -25.56 -0.24
N LEU A 273 -4.88 -25.01 0.55
CA LEU A 273 -4.69 -23.74 1.27
C LEU A 273 -4.39 -24.02 2.74
N LEU A 274 -3.34 -23.40 3.29
CA LEU A 274 -3.05 -23.45 4.72
C LEU A 274 -3.75 -22.32 5.46
N VAL A 275 -4.39 -22.64 6.58
CA VAL A 275 -4.78 -21.65 7.60
C VAL A 275 -3.84 -21.82 8.77
N ILE A 276 -3.04 -20.79 9.07
CA ILE A 276 -1.97 -20.87 10.07
C ILE A 276 -2.29 -19.92 11.23
N ALA A 277 -2.61 -20.48 12.38
CA ALA A 277 -2.73 -19.75 13.64
C ALA A 277 -1.35 -19.42 14.21
N ILE A 278 -1.11 -18.17 14.59
CA ILE A 278 0.16 -17.69 15.18
C ILE A 278 -0.09 -16.65 16.27
N ASP A 279 0.86 -16.48 17.19
CA ASP A 279 0.92 -15.34 18.11
C ASP A 279 1.61 -14.14 17.43
N LYS A 280 1.41 -12.91 17.93
CA LYS A 280 2.02 -11.68 17.37
C LYS A 280 3.55 -11.69 17.39
N SER A 281 4.15 -12.43 18.30
CA SER A 281 5.61 -12.55 18.44
C SER A 281 6.24 -13.39 17.33
N VAL A 282 5.46 -14.22 16.62
CA VAL A 282 5.96 -15.13 15.59
C VAL A 282 6.37 -14.37 14.35
N ASN A 283 7.52 -14.74 13.78
CA ASN A 283 7.97 -14.22 12.50
C ASN A 283 7.11 -14.77 11.35
N LYS A 284 6.01 -14.08 11.05
CA LYS A 284 5.08 -14.43 9.97
C LYS A 284 5.76 -14.61 8.61
N ALA A 285 6.80 -13.84 8.30
CA ALA A 285 7.49 -13.91 7.02
C ALA A 285 8.21 -15.26 6.83
N GLU A 286 8.91 -15.72 7.87
CA GLU A 286 9.62 -16.99 7.86
C GLU A 286 8.67 -18.19 7.66
N ILE A 287 7.54 -18.21 8.39
CA ILE A 287 6.52 -19.25 8.26
C ILE A 287 5.90 -19.26 6.85
N ARG A 288 5.65 -18.07 6.29
CA ARG A 288 5.11 -17.94 4.93
C ARG A 288 6.08 -18.46 3.89
N ASP A 289 7.36 -18.14 4.02
CA ASP A 289 8.38 -18.55 3.06
C ASP A 289 8.56 -20.07 3.06
N VAL A 290 8.43 -20.74 4.21
CA VAL A 290 8.31 -22.21 4.28
C VAL A 290 7.11 -22.69 3.46
N ALA A 291 5.90 -22.19 3.72
CA ALA A 291 4.70 -22.61 3.00
C ALA A 291 4.82 -22.39 1.48
N PHE A 292 5.40 -21.27 1.06
CA PHE A 292 5.58 -20.92 -0.36
C PHE A 292 6.60 -21.80 -1.07
N ARG A 293 7.69 -22.21 -0.41
CA ARG A 293 8.63 -23.23 -0.95
C ARG A 293 7.92 -24.54 -1.29
N HIS A 294 6.88 -24.88 -0.53
CA HIS A 294 6.01 -26.04 -0.75
C HIS A 294 4.84 -25.77 -1.72
N LYS A 295 4.81 -24.61 -2.39
CA LYS A 295 3.74 -24.18 -3.32
C LYS A 295 2.36 -24.01 -2.65
N LEU A 296 2.34 -23.72 -1.36
CA LEU A 296 1.11 -23.63 -0.58
C LEU A 296 0.74 -22.18 -0.28
N ALA A 297 -0.43 -21.77 -0.74
CA ALA A 297 -1.01 -20.50 -0.31
C ALA A 297 -1.32 -20.58 1.20
N CYS A 298 -1.22 -19.46 1.91
CA CYS A 298 -1.52 -19.43 3.33
C CYS A 298 -2.32 -18.19 3.75
N GLN A 299 -3.24 -18.41 4.68
CA GLN A 299 -3.95 -17.37 5.42
C GLN A 299 -3.54 -17.45 6.89
N PHE A 300 -2.99 -16.35 7.41
CA PHE A 300 -2.65 -16.27 8.82
C PHE A 300 -3.83 -15.81 9.66
N MET A 301 -3.95 -16.37 10.84
CA MET A 301 -4.91 -16.01 11.88
C MET A 301 -4.13 -15.71 13.16
N LEU A 302 -4.28 -14.50 13.70
CA LEU A 302 -3.73 -14.21 15.02
C LEU A 302 -4.66 -14.78 16.09
N VAL A 303 -4.08 -15.43 17.11
CA VAL A 303 -4.82 -16.10 18.19
C VAL A 303 -4.54 -15.50 19.58
N ASP A 304 -3.72 -14.46 19.66
CA ASP A 304 -3.39 -13.69 20.87
C ASP A 304 -3.88 -12.22 20.83
N HIS A 305 -4.96 -11.94 20.09
CA HIS A 305 -5.69 -10.69 20.21
C HIS A 305 -6.41 -10.55 21.56
N ASN A 306 -6.74 -9.31 21.94
CA ASN A 306 -7.71 -9.07 22.99
C ASN A 306 -9.04 -9.75 22.62
N SER A 307 -9.67 -10.45 23.56
CA SER A 307 -10.88 -11.26 23.32
C SER A 307 -12.02 -10.49 22.65
N LYS A 308 -12.14 -9.17 22.90
CA LYS A 308 -13.14 -8.30 22.25
C LYS A 308 -12.95 -8.17 20.73
N THR A 309 -11.80 -8.58 20.19
CA THR A 309 -11.49 -8.55 18.75
C THR A 309 -12.15 -9.71 18.02
N TYR A 310 -12.34 -10.85 18.67
CA TYR A 310 -12.87 -12.09 18.08
C TYR A 310 -14.39 -12.06 17.93
N GLN A 311 -14.87 -11.04 17.23
CA GLN A 311 -16.28 -10.89 16.86
C GLN A 311 -16.54 -11.51 15.49
N ARG A 312 -17.81 -11.68 15.14
CA ARG A 312 -18.22 -12.20 13.83
C ARG A 312 -17.59 -11.43 12.65
N THR A 313 -17.40 -10.13 12.77
CA THR A 313 -16.76 -9.29 11.74
C THR A 313 -15.29 -9.68 11.49
N TYR A 314 -14.55 -10.10 12.53
CA TYR A 314 -13.19 -10.60 12.41
C TYR A 314 -13.15 -11.88 11.57
N TYR A 315 -13.93 -12.90 11.96
CA TYR A 315 -13.96 -14.17 11.24
C TYR A 315 -14.50 -14.02 9.82
N ASN A 316 -15.46 -13.13 9.58
CA ASN A 316 -15.97 -12.86 8.23
C ASN A 316 -14.90 -12.27 7.29
N ASN A 317 -14.05 -11.36 7.79
CA ASN A 317 -12.92 -10.84 7.00
C ASN A 317 -11.84 -11.90 6.81
N LEU A 318 -11.55 -12.68 7.84
CA LEU A 318 -10.60 -13.79 7.73
C LEU A 318 -11.08 -14.83 6.70
N ALA A 319 -12.37 -15.16 6.74
CA ALA A 319 -13.03 -16.03 5.77
C ALA A 319 -12.96 -15.48 4.35
N ALA A 320 -13.16 -14.18 4.15
CA ALA A 320 -12.97 -13.54 2.84
C ALA A 320 -11.53 -13.74 2.32
N GLY A 321 -10.52 -13.57 3.19
CA GLY A 321 -9.12 -13.84 2.86
C GLY A 321 -8.86 -15.31 2.51
N VAL A 322 -9.39 -16.26 3.30
CA VAL A 322 -9.32 -17.71 3.00
C VAL A 322 -9.96 -18.00 1.64
N PHE A 323 -11.18 -17.51 1.42
CA PHE A 323 -11.96 -17.77 0.22
C PHE A 323 -11.25 -17.29 -1.05
N SER A 324 -10.75 -16.05 -1.03
CA SER A 324 -10.02 -15.47 -2.17
C SER A 324 -8.69 -16.15 -2.43
N LYS A 325 -7.90 -16.46 -1.39
CA LYS A 325 -6.65 -17.24 -1.56
C LYS A 325 -6.89 -18.68 -1.99
N GLY A 326 -8.07 -19.21 -1.66
CA GLY A 326 -8.58 -20.48 -2.16
C GLY A 326 -9.04 -20.44 -3.63
N GLY A 327 -8.91 -19.31 -4.33
CA GLY A 327 -9.30 -19.13 -5.74
C GLY A 327 -10.78 -18.79 -5.94
N GLY A 328 -11.55 -18.67 -4.85
CA GLY A 328 -12.95 -18.26 -4.89
C GLY A 328 -13.12 -16.78 -5.22
N LEU A 329 -14.29 -16.42 -5.76
CA LEU A 329 -14.66 -15.04 -6.06
C LEU A 329 -15.90 -14.66 -5.25
N ILE A 330 -15.75 -13.69 -4.36
CA ILE A 330 -16.82 -13.23 -3.47
C ILE A 330 -17.96 -12.62 -4.28
N CYS A 331 -17.63 -11.69 -5.18
CA CYS A 331 -18.57 -11.07 -6.10
C CYS A 331 -17.87 -10.74 -7.43
N GLY A 332 -18.64 -10.50 -8.48
CA GLY A 332 -18.17 -9.92 -9.73
C GLY A 332 -18.84 -8.55 -9.99
N LEU A 333 -18.24 -7.72 -10.82
CA LEU A 333 -18.86 -6.49 -11.32
C LEU A 333 -19.90 -6.81 -12.39
N GLY A 334 -21.09 -6.20 -12.28
CA GLY A 334 -22.18 -6.38 -13.24
C GLY A 334 -22.03 -5.52 -14.47
N ASP A 335 -22.11 -4.20 -14.31
CA ASP A 335 -22.12 -3.23 -15.41
C ASP A 335 -20.80 -2.44 -15.43
N MET A 336 -19.87 -2.80 -16.33
CA MET A 336 -18.64 -2.06 -16.57
C MET A 336 -18.84 -1.06 -17.72
N PRO A 337 -18.55 0.24 -17.57
CA PRO A 337 -18.69 1.20 -18.66
C PRO A 337 -17.54 1.05 -19.67
N GLY A 338 -17.84 1.35 -20.94
CA GLY A 338 -16.93 1.13 -22.07
C GLY A 338 -16.82 -0.35 -22.46
N GLU A 339 -16.20 -0.60 -23.61
CA GLU A 339 -15.88 -1.96 -24.07
C GLU A 339 -14.45 -2.26 -23.61
N VAL A 340 -14.33 -3.10 -22.58
CA VAL A 340 -13.06 -3.55 -22.02
C VAL A 340 -13.20 -5.02 -21.64
N ASP A 341 -12.31 -5.84 -22.17
CA ASP A 341 -12.25 -7.28 -21.93
C ASP A 341 -11.24 -7.59 -20.81
N LEU A 342 -10.08 -6.92 -20.86
CA LEU A 342 -8.95 -7.13 -19.95
C LEU A 342 -8.45 -5.82 -19.33
N PHE A 343 -8.33 -5.81 -18.02
CA PHE A 343 -7.58 -4.80 -17.26
C PHE A 343 -6.21 -5.32 -16.87
N ILE A 344 -5.20 -4.47 -16.97
CA ILE A 344 -3.84 -4.73 -16.50
C ILE A 344 -3.46 -3.68 -15.45
N GLY A 345 -3.18 -4.10 -14.22
CA GLY A 345 -2.53 -3.27 -13.22
C GLY A 345 -1.02 -3.40 -13.31
N LEU A 346 -0.31 -2.31 -13.63
CA LEU A 346 1.15 -2.27 -13.78
C LEU A 346 1.79 -1.48 -12.63
N ASP A 347 2.61 -2.17 -11.84
CA ASP A 347 3.42 -1.56 -10.77
C ASP A 347 4.91 -1.88 -10.93
N LEU A 348 5.74 -0.85 -10.77
CA LEU A 348 7.20 -0.92 -10.80
C LEU A 348 7.69 -0.55 -9.40
N GLY A 349 7.70 -1.53 -8.51
CA GLY A 349 8.01 -1.29 -7.09
C GLY A 349 9.51 -1.27 -6.83
N GLY A 350 10.14 -0.11 -6.63
CA GLY A 350 11.45 -0.02 -5.96
C GLY A 350 12.33 1.17 -6.34
N VAL A 351 12.69 2.00 -5.36
CA VAL A 351 13.65 3.12 -5.51
C VAL A 351 15.11 2.64 -5.39
N SER A 352 15.33 1.40 -4.91
CA SER A 352 16.67 0.84 -4.74
C SER A 352 16.73 -0.64 -5.12
N GLN A 353 17.50 -0.93 -6.17
CA GLN A 353 17.76 -2.22 -6.83
C GLN A 353 16.61 -2.85 -7.63
N ARG A 354 16.96 -3.22 -8.88
CA ARG A 354 16.49 -4.37 -9.66
C ARG A 354 15.19 -4.98 -9.14
N ALA A 355 14.10 -4.24 -9.24
CA ALA A 355 12.80 -4.77 -8.93
C ALA A 355 12.11 -5.09 -10.26
N PRO A 356 11.60 -6.31 -10.44
CA PRO A 356 10.86 -6.64 -11.63
C PRO A 356 9.50 -5.97 -11.58
N GLY A 357 9.08 -5.40 -12.70
CA GLY A 357 7.72 -4.93 -12.88
C GLY A 357 6.72 -6.06 -12.65
N SER A 358 5.54 -5.72 -12.15
CA SER A 358 4.47 -6.69 -11.92
C SER A 358 3.20 -6.27 -12.64
N ALA A 359 2.57 -7.23 -13.29
CA ALA A 359 1.30 -7.07 -13.99
C ALA A 359 0.22 -7.93 -13.34
N PHE A 360 -0.94 -7.35 -13.09
CA PHE A 360 -2.11 -8.04 -12.56
C PHE A 360 -3.25 -7.99 -13.56
N LEU A 361 -3.81 -9.15 -13.89
CA LEU A 361 -4.78 -9.31 -14.96
C LEU A 361 -6.17 -9.53 -14.39
N PHE A 362 -7.13 -8.70 -14.81
CA PHE A 362 -8.52 -8.79 -14.40
C PHE A 362 -9.44 -8.75 -15.61
N THR A 363 -10.44 -9.62 -15.63
CA THR A 363 -11.53 -9.54 -16.62
C THR A 363 -12.43 -8.34 -16.38
N ARG A 364 -13.33 -8.07 -17.33
CA ARG A 364 -14.40 -7.06 -17.23
C ARG A 364 -15.20 -7.10 -15.92
N ASN A 365 -15.53 -8.29 -15.43
CA ASN A 365 -16.27 -8.47 -14.18
C ASN A 365 -15.37 -8.39 -12.93
N GLY A 366 -14.10 -8.01 -13.08
CA GLY A 366 -13.15 -7.86 -11.99
C GLY A 366 -12.59 -9.18 -11.43
N ALA A 367 -12.83 -10.32 -12.10
CA ALA A 367 -12.20 -11.58 -11.72
C ALA A 367 -10.71 -11.56 -12.08
N GLN A 368 -9.86 -11.95 -11.13
CA GLN A 368 -8.42 -12.06 -11.39
C GLN A 368 -8.13 -13.30 -12.25
N LEU A 369 -7.42 -13.10 -13.35
CA LEU A 369 -6.89 -14.18 -14.19
C LEU A 369 -5.51 -14.63 -13.71
N GLY A 370 -4.69 -13.68 -13.25
CA GLY A 370 -3.44 -13.99 -12.61
C GLY A 370 -2.51 -12.79 -12.49
N TRP A 371 -1.25 -13.05 -12.12
CA TRP A 371 -0.20 -12.03 -12.06
C TRP A 371 1.08 -12.50 -12.75
N GLN A 372 1.86 -11.55 -13.26
CA GLN A 372 3.09 -11.79 -13.99
C GLN A 372 4.22 -10.93 -13.44
N LEU A 373 5.43 -11.47 -13.48
CA LEU A 373 6.67 -10.75 -13.18
C LEU A 373 7.39 -10.48 -14.50
N ALA A 374 7.79 -9.23 -14.70
CA ALA A 374 8.81 -8.86 -15.69
C ALA A 374 10.21 -9.28 -15.18
N ASP A 375 11.23 -9.11 -16.00
CA ASP A 375 12.62 -9.30 -15.58
C ASP A 375 13.10 -8.14 -14.69
N LEU A 376 14.21 -8.35 -13.97
CA LEU A 376 14.84 -7.37 -13.09
C LEU A 376 15.30 -6.13 -13.86
N GLN A 377 14.94 -4.92 -13.40
CA GLN A 377 15.28 -3.68 -14.10
C GLN A 377 15.81 -2.56 -13.20
N SER A 378 16.63 -1.67 -13.76
CA SER A 378 17.11 -0.46 -13.10
C SER A 378 16.24 0.75 -13.46
N GLY A 379 15.56 1.33 -12.47
CA GLY A 379 14.82 2.59 -12.60
C GLY A 379 13.29 2.44 -12.51
N GLU A 380 12.58 3.56 -12.68
CA GLU A 380 11.11 3.65 -12.59
C GLU A 380 10.38 3.41 -13.94
N ARG A 381 11.12 3.11 -15.02
CA ARG A 381 10.58 2.87 -16.36
C ARG A 381 10.80 1.40 -16.75
N LEU A 382 9.76 0.76 -17.29
CA LEU A 382 9.91 -0.55 -17.90
C LEU A 382 10.63 -0.45 -19.27
N GLU A 383 11.67 -1.25 -19.49
CA GLU A 383 12.31 -1.35 -20.81
C GLU A 383 11.33 -1.85 -21.88
N ASP A 384 11.44 -1.32 -23.10
CA ASP A 384 10.48 -1.55 -24.19
C ASP A 384 10.30 -3.03 -24.53
N LYS A 385 11.40 -3.81 -24.56
CA LYS A 385 11.35 -5.27 -24.78
C LYS A 385 10.59 -6.00 -23.68
N ALA A 386 10.77 -5.57 -22.43
CA ALA A 386 10.10 -6.17 -21.29
C ALA A 386 8.62 -5.81 -21.25
N LEU A 387 8.26 -4.57 -21.61
CA LEU A 387 6.87 -4.15 -21.78
C LEU A 387 6.17 -5.00 -22.85
N LYS A 388 6.77 -5.13 -24.04
CA LYS A 388 6.23 -5.94 -25.13
C LYS A 388 6.01 -7.38 -24.71
N SER A 389 7.00 -7.99 -24.06
CA SER A 389 6.93 -9.36 -23.53
C SER A 389 5.81 -9.52 -22.49
N LEU A 390 5.67 -8.57 -21.58
CA LEU A 390 4.62 -8.56 -20.55
C LEU A 390 3.23 -8.45 -21.18
N LEU A 391 3.04 -7.57 -22.16
CA LEU A 391 1.76 -7.43 -22.87
C LEU A 391 1.41 -8.70 -23.65
N HIS A 392 2.35 -9.26 -24.41
CA HIS A 392 2.15 -10.53 -25.14
C HIS A 392 1.74 -11.67 -24.21
N LYS A 393 2.46 -11.84 -23.10
CA LYS A 393 2.12 -12.87 -22.09
C LYS A 393 0.75 -12.62 -21.46
N SER A 394 0.35 -11.36 -21.28
CA SER A 394 -0.96 -11.00 -20.72
C SER A 394 -2.11 -11.35 -21.66
N ILE A 395 -1.94 -11.08 -22.96
CA ILE A 395 -2.88 -11.47 -24.02
C ILE A 395 -3.00 -12.99 -24.11
N GLN A 396 -1.87 -13.70 -24.08
CA GLN A 396 -1.86 -15.17 -24.10
C GLN A 396 -2.58 -15.77 -22.88
N GLU A 397 -2.35 -15.19 -21.69
CA GLU A 397 -3.04 -15.63 -20.49
C GLU A 397 -4.55 -15.41 -20.60
N TYR A 398 -5.00 -14.26 -21.09
CA TYR A 398 -6.41 -14.04 -21.38
C TYR A 398 -6.97 -15.12 -22.34
N GLY A 399 -6.27 -15.39 -23.44
CA GLY A 399 -6.69 -16.40 -24.42
C GLY A 399 -6.82 -17.81 -23.83
N ARG A 400 -5.96 -18.20 -22.88
CA ARG A 400 -6.08 -19.50 -22.18
C ARG A 400 -7.42 -19.67 -21.45
N HIS A 401 -8.00 -18.57 -20.95
CA HIS A 401 -9.30 -18.58 -20.27
C HIS A 401 -10.49 -18.31 -21.21
N HIS A 402 -10.22 -17.99 -22.49
CA HIS A 402 -11.24 -17.60 -23.48
C HIS A 402 -11.07 -18.37 -24.80
N ASN A 403 -10.84 -19.68 -24.73
CA ASN A 403 -10.78 -20.59 -25.89
C ASN A 403 -9.77 -20.20 -26.98
N GLY A 404 -8.68 -19.55 -26.60
CA GLY A 404 -7.63 -19.09 -27.51
C GLY A 404 -7.83 -17.69 -28.08
N GLU A 405 -8.98 -17.06 -27.86
CA GLU A 405 -9.30 -15.74 -28.40
C GLU A 405 -8.58 -14.62 -27.61
N PRO A 406 -7.89 -13.68 -28.30
CA PRO A 406 -7.32 -12.51 -27.64
C PRO A 406 -8.41 -11.53 -27.19
N PRO A 407 -8.13 -10.64 -26.21
CA PRO A 407 -9.04 -9.55 -25.89
C PRO A 407 -9.11 -8.57 -27.06
N ARG A 408 -10.30 -8.04 -27.36
CA ARG A 408 -10.47 -6.98 -28.37
C ARG A 408 -10.12 -5.61 -27.80
N THR A 409 -10.28 -5.46 -26.49
CA THR A 409 -10.11 -4.19 -25.79
C THR A 409 -9.41 -4.39 -24.44
N MET A 410 -8.41 -3.55 -24.17
CA MET A 410 -7.57 -3.64 -22.98
C MET A 410 -7.39 -2.27 -22.34
N THR A 411 -7.41 -2.23 -21.01
CA THR A 411 -7.10 -1.01 -20.24
C THR A 411 -5.95 -1.26 -19.27
N ILE A 412 -4.91 -0.44 -19.38
CA ILE A 412 -3.73 -0.49 -18.51
C ILE A 412 -3.84 0.60 -17.44
N HIS A 413 -3.81 0.20 -16.16
CA HIS A 413 -3.70 1.07 -15.00
C HIS A 413 -2.26 1.04 -14.48
N ARG A 414 -1.53 2.15 -14.60
CA ARG A 414 -0.17 2.31 -14.05
C ARG A 414 -0.23 2.93 -12.65
N ASP A 415 0.37 2.29 -11.63
CA ASP A 415 0.56 2.95 -10.32
C ASP A 415 1.67 4.00 -10.42
N GLY A 416 1.28 5.28 -10.46
CA GLY A 416 2.19 6.40 -10.67
C GLY A 416 2.24 6.88 -12.12
N ARG A 417 3.38 7.46 -12.52
CA ARG A 417 3.56 8.03 -13.86
C ARG A 417 3.89 6.94 -14.87
N PHE A 418 3.41 7.11 -16.10
CA PHE A 418 3.74 6.25 -17.23
C PHE A 418 4.95 6.83 -17.96
N PHE A 419 6.08 6.11 -17.89
CA PHE A 419 7.33 6.49 -18.54
C PHE A 419 7.69 5.55 -19.69
N GLU A 420 6.88 4.52 -19.88
CA GLU A 420 7.00 3.50 -20.91
C GLU A 420 6.73 4.08 -22.32
N SER A 421 7.23 3.40 -23.35
CA SER A 421 7.06 3.83 -24.74
C SER A 421 5.63 3.56 -25.23
N LEU A 422 4.97 4.60 -25.76
CA LEU A 422 3.68 4.47 -26.43
C LEU A 422 3.80 3.76 -27.79
N ASP A 423 4.98 3.78 -28.43
CA ASP A 423 5.19 3.08 -29.69
C ASP A 423 5.04 1.57 -29.51
N VAL A 424 5.51 1.03 -28.37
CA VAL A 424 5.32 -0.38 -28.02
C VAL A 424 3.83 -0.72 -27.85
N ILE A 425 3.03 0.20 -27.30
CA ILE A 425 1.59 0.01 -27.18
C ILE A 425 0.95 -0.06 -28.57
N ALA A 426 1.27 0.89 -29.46
CA ALA A 426 0.76 0.93 -30.82
C ALA A 426 1.16 -0.30 -31.67
N GLU A 427 2.40 -0.80 -31.49
CA GLU A 427 2.85 -2.04 -32.12
C GLU A 427 2.00 -3.25 -31.69
N VAL A 428 1.68 -3.35 -30.40
CA VAL A 428 0.86 -4.46 -29.87
C VAL A 428 -0.58 -4.36 -30.35
N GLU A 429 -1.17 -3.16 -30.39
CA GLU A 429 -2.51 -2.95 -30.97
C GLU A 429 -2.58 -3.45 -32.41
N LYS A 430 -1.61 -3.06 -33.25
CA LYS A 430 -1.54 -3.49 -34.64
C LYS A 430 -1.32 -5.00 -34.80
N GLN A 431 -0.47 -5.58 -33.95
CA GLN A 431 -0.15 -7.01 -34.03
C GLN A 431 -1.35 -7.91 -33.72
N TYR A 432 -2.22 -7.50 -32.79
CA TYR A 432 -3.35 -8.31 -32.33
C TYR A 432 -4.73 -7.79 -32.77
N ASP A 433 -4.77 -6.73 -33.58
CA ASP A 433 -6.00 -6.05 -34.01
C ASP A 433 -6.92 -5.71 -32.82
N MET A 434 -6.35 -5.00 -31.84
CA MET A 434 -7.05 -4.65 -30.59
C MET A 434 -6.87 -3.18 -30.23
N LYS A 435 -7.68 -2.71 -29.28
CA LYS A 435 -7.60 -1.34 -28.73
C LYS A 435 -7.05 -1.36 -27.30
N ILE A 436 -6.10 -0.50 -27.00
CA ILE A 436 -5.47 -0.33 -25.70
C ILE A 436 -5.69 1.10 -25.20
N SER A 437 -6.12 1.25 -23.96
CA SER A 437 -6.16 2.53 -23.24
C SER A 437 -5.20 2.52 -22.06
N VAL A 438 -4.52 3.65 -21.82
CA VAL A 438 -3.50 3.77 -20.75
C VAL A 438 -3.89 4.88 -19.79
N LEU A 439 -4.00 4.53 -18.51
CA LEU A 439 -4.34 5.43 -17.40
C LEU A 439 -3.26 5.40 -16.32
N GLU A 440 -2.74 6.58 -15.98
CA GLU A 440 -1.98 6.77 -14.75
C GLU A 440 -2.95 6.88 -13.57
N VAL A 441 -2.76 6.03 -12.55
CA VAL A 441 -3.49 6.07 -11.28
C VAL A 441 -2.54 6.55 -10.20
N ILE A 442 -2.61 7.85 -9.87
CA ILE A 442 -1.64 8.50 -8.99
C ILE A 442 -2.21 8.59 -7.56
N LYS A 443 -1.64 7.79 -6.65
CA LYS A 443 -2.10 7.63 -5.26
C LYS A 443 -1.78 8.79 -4.32
N SER A 444 -0.87 9.69 -4.68
CA SER A 444 -0.43 10.78 -3.81
C SER A 444 -0.12 12.08 -4.57
N GLY A 445 -0.17 13.22 -3.87
CA GLY A 445 0.11 14.53 -4.46
C GLY A 445 -1.09 15.21 -5.14
N ALA A 446 -2.24 14.54 -5.23
CA ALA A 446 -3.50 15.17 -5.59
C ALA A 446 -3.92 16.20 -4.51
N PRO A 447 -4.36 17.41 -4.89
CA PRO A 447 -5.11 18.29 -4.00
C PRO A 447 -6.33 17.57 -3.39
N ILE A 448 -6.76 18.02 -2.21
CA ILE A 448 -7.99 17.51 -1.60
C ILE A 448 -9.23 17.95 -2.40
N LEU A 449 -10.24 17.09 -2.46
CA LEU A 449 -11.59 17.47 -2.89
C LEU A 449 -12.45 17.77 -1.67
N PHE A 450 -13.43 18.66 -1.83
CA PHE A 450 -14.41 19.00 -0.80
C PHE A 450 -15.72 19.45 -1.44
N ARG A 451 -16.83 19.21 -0.75
CA ARG A 451 -18.15 19.73 -1.15
C ARG A 451 -18.47 20.97 -0.35
N LYS A 452 -18.87 22.03 -1.06
CA LYS A 452 -19.47 23.22 -0.47
C LYS A 452 -20.97 23.00 -0.28
N TYR A 453 -21.50 23.37 0.87
CA TYR A 453 -22.96 23.40 1.12
C TYR A 453 -23.32 24.65 1.92
N GLN A 454 -24.61 24.97 1.96
CA GLN A 454 -25.13 26.10 2.73
C GLN A 454 -25.77 25.60 4.02
N LEU A 455 -25.37 26.17 5.15
CA LEU A 455 -25.99 25.96 6.44
C LEU A 455 -26.20 27.33 7.10
N SER A 456 -27.45 27.69 7.41
CA SER A 456 -27.78 28.95 8.10
C SER A 456 -27.15 30.20 7.46
N ARG A 457 -27.21 30.30 6.11
CA ARG A 457 -26.61 31.37 5.28
C ARG A 457 -25.07 31.46 5.33
N LYS A 458 -24.40 30.44 5.88
CA LYS A 458 -22.94 30.30 5.84
C LYS A 458 -22.54 29.15 4.93
N SER A 459 -21.43 29.36 4.21
CA SER A 459 -20.81 28.29 3.43
C SER A 459 -20.07 27.35 4.37
N GLU A 460 -20.48 26.09 4.35
CA GLU A 460 -19.82 25.01 5.07
C GLU A 460 -19.18 24.04 4.06
N TYR A 461 -18.22 23.24 4.54
CA TYR A 461 -17.43 22.34 3.72
C TYR A 461 -17.31 20.97 4.36
N ARG A 462 -17.53 19.93 3.57
CA ARG A 462 -17.43 18.53 4.00
C ARG A 462 -16.61 17.70 3.02
N ASN A 463 -16.35 16.47 3.42
CA ASN A 463 -15.71 15.49 2.54
C ASN A 463 -16.50 15.31 1.23
N PRO A 464 -15.81 14.93 0.14
CA PRO A 464 -16.47 14.57 -1.11
C PRO A 464 -17.33 13.32 -0.92
N GLU A 465 -18.31 13.16 -1.80
CA GLU A 465 -18.98 11.88 -1.99
C GLU A 465 -18.20 11.01 -2.98
N VAL A 466 -18.57 9.73 -3.02
CA VAL A 466 -18.04 8.80 -4.01
C VAL A 466 -18.35 9.30 -5.42
N GLY A 467 -17.36 9.27 -6.31
CA GLY A 467 -17.48 9.70 -7.70
C GLY A 467 -17.41 11.21 -7.91
N ASP A 468 -17.22 12.01 -6.86
CA ASP A 468 -16.89 13.43 -7.04
C ASP A 468 -15.59 13.58 -7.81
N VAL A 469 -15.62 14.43 -8.82
CA VAL A 469 -14.48 14.73 -9.67
C VAL A 469 -14.21 16.22 -9.78
N TYR A 470 -12.93 16.53 -10.01
CA TYR A 470 -12.50 17.82 -10.54
C TYR A 470 -11.63 17.58 -11.78
N ARG A 471 -12.07 18.06 -12.94
CA ARG A 471 -11.37 17.94 -14.22
C ARG A 471 -10.44 19.13 -14.42
N TYR A 472 -9.23 18.87 -14.90
CA TYR A 472 -8.35 19.94 -15.34
C TYR A 472 -8.74 20.33 -16.77
N VAL A 473 -9.48 21.43 -16.91
CA VAL A 473 -9.95 21.92 -18.22
C VAL A 473 -8.79 22.02 -19.22
N GLY A 474 -8.97 21.44 -20.40
CA GLY A 474 -7.95 21.37 -21.45
C GLY A 474 -6.88 20.31 -21.27
N LEU A 475 -6.93 19.50 -20.21
CA LEU A 475 -6.02 18.37 -19.97
C LEU A 475 -6.81 17.06 -19.86
N ASP A 476 -6.16 15.97 -20.27
CA ASP A 476 -6.63 14.60 -20.04
C ASP A 476 -6.36 14.14 -18.60
N GLU A 477 -6.74 14.97 -17.63
CA GLU A 477 -6.50 14.75 -16.21
C GLU A 477 -7.69 15.12 -15.32
N LEU A 478 -7.93 14.33 -14.28
CA LEU A 478 -8.91 14.64 -13.25
C LEU A 478 -8.46 14.18 -11.86
N ILE A 479 -9.10 14.73 -10.83
CA ILE A 479 -9.03 14.27 -9.44
C ILE A 479 -10.34 13.54 -9.15
N LEU A 480 -10.28 12.35 -8.54
CA LEU A 480 -11.43 11.48 -8.28
C LEU A 480 -11.48 11.05 -6.81
N ALA A 481 -12.63 11.21 -6.17
CA ALA A 481 -12.92 10.58 -4.87
C ALA A 481 -13.51 9.17 -5.07
N THR A 482 -12.75 8.14 -4.70
CA THR A 482 -13.23 6.74 -4.79
C THR A 482 -14.04 6.28 -3.58
N TYR A 483 -13.98 7.04 -2.49
CA TYR A 483 -14.69 6.77 -1.25
C TYR A 483 -15.12 8.08 -0.57
N SER A 484 -16.18 8.02 0.24
CA SER A 484 -16.71 9.20 0.95
C SER A 484 -16.28 9.25 2.42
N GLY A 485 -16.56 10.38 3.07
CA GLY A 485 -16.40 10.50 4.52
C GLY A 485 -17.28 9.52 5.29
N GLN A 486 -18.51 9.24 4.81
CA GLN A 486 -19.44 8.31 5.48
C GLN A 486 -18.87 6.90 5.58
N GLU A 487 -18.14 6.47 4.55
CA GLU A 487 -17.52 5.14 4.47
C GLU A 487 -16.35 4.96 5.45
N LEU A 488 -15.88 6.06 6.07
CA LEU A 488 -14.90 6.03 7.17
C LEU A 488 -15.55 5.89 8.55
N GLY A 489 -16.89 5.87 8.65
CA GLY A 489 -17.63 5.74 9.89
C GLY A 489 -17.32 6.86 10.87
N ALA A 490 -16.98 6.53 12.13
CA ALA A 490 -16.70 7.51 13.19
C ALA A 490 -15.51 8.46 12.91
N TRP A 491 -14.77 8.22 11.83
CA TRP A 491 -13.67 9.06 11.35
C TRP A 491 -14.08 10.03 10.26
N GLY A 492 -15.25 9.86 9.64
CA GLY A 492 -15.71 10.57 8.46
C GLY A 492 -15.59 12.08 8.55
N ASP A 493 -15.97 12.66 9.69
CA ASP A 493 -15.91 14.11 9.89
C ASP A 493 -14.60 14.59 10.52
N LYS A 494 -13.73 13.66 10.94
CA LYS A 494 -12.48 13.93 11.65
C LYS A 494 -11.28 14.00 10.73
N VAL A 495 -11.37 13.44 9.52
CA VAL A 495 -10.26 13.36 8.57
C VAL A 495 -10.71 13.79 7.19
N SER A 496 -9.75 14.14 6.33
CA SER A 496 -10.00 14.46 4.94
C SER A 496 -9.85 13.21 4.06
N VAL A 497 -10.78 13.00 3.12
CA VAL A 497 -10.64 11.99 2.06
C VAL A 497 -9.41 12.31 1.20
N ARG A 498 -8.70 11.27 0.78
CA ARG A 498 -7.54 11.38 -0.11
C ARG A 498 -7.96 10.95 -1.52
N PRO A 499 -8.23 11.87 -2.44
CA PRO A 499 -8.64 11.49 -3.79
C PRO A 499 -7.46 10.91 -4.58
N LEU A 500 -7.77 10.26 -5.70
CA LEU A 500 -6.79 9.85 -6.71
C LEU A 500 -6.65 10.95 -7.76
N ARG A 501 -5.48 11.09 -8.37
CA ARG A 501 -5.34 11.82 -9.63
C ARG A 501 -5.23 10.82 -10.76
N LEU A 502 -6.07 10.96 -11.76
CA LEU A 502 -6.09 10.12 -12.95
C LEU A 502 -5.61 10.93 -14.15
N ARG A 503 -4.78 10.32 -14.99
CA ARG A 503 -4.34 10.93 -16.25
C ARG A 503 -4.40 9.94 -17.38
N LYS A 504 -5.17 10.24 -18.42
CA LYS A 504 -5.19 9.44 -19.63
C LYS A 504 -3.94 9.77 -20.44
N ARG A 505 -3.22 8.74 -20.88
CA ARG A 505 -1.98 8.88 -21.66
C ARG A 505 -2.12 8.38 -23.09
N TYR A 506 -3.05 7.45 -23.34
CA TYR A 506 -3.23 6.82 -24.63
C TYR A 506 -4.62 6.15 -24.74
N GLY A 507 -5.09 5.93 -25.96
CA GLY A 507 -6.32 5.21 -26.29
C GLY A 507 -7.51 6.12 -26.61
N GLU A 508 -8.55 5.55 -27.22
CA GLU A 508 -9.74 6.29 -27.67
C GLU A 508 -10.75 6.52 -26.53
N GLN A 509 -10.76 5.67 -25.50
CA GLN A 509 -11.75 5.72 -24.43
C GLN A 509 -11.69 7.05 -23.66
N SER A 510 -12.83 7.63 -23.32
CA SER A 510 -12.86 8.91 -22.60
C SER A 510 -12.35 8.76 -21.16
N LEU A 511 -11.73 9.83 -20.64
CA LEU A 511 -11.21 9.84 -19.27
C LEU A 511 -12.30 9.57 -18.22
N ASP A 512 -13.52 10.05 -18.44
CA ASP A 512 -14.66 9.83 -17.55
C ASP A 512 -15.05 8.35 -17.48
N VAL A 513 -15.11 7.65 -18.62
CA VAL A 513 -15.38 6.21 -18.65
C VAL A 513 -14.27 5.46 -17.91
N MET A 514 -13.00 5.81 -18.16
CA MET A 514 -11.88 5.21 -17.42
C MET A 514 -11.96 5.48 -15.91
N ALA A 515 -12.39 6.68 -15.50
CA ALA A 515 -12.57 7.03 -14.08
C ALA A 515 -13.73 6.25 -13.44
N GLN A 516 -14.82 6.00 -14.17
CA GLN A 516 -15.91 5.13 -13.72
C GLN A 516 -15.46 3.68 -13.57
N GLN A 517 -14.63 3.17 -14.48
CA GLN A 517 -14.00 1.85 -14.35
C GLN A 517 -13.15 1.78 -13.06
N VAL A 518 -12.36 2.83 -12.77
CA VAL A 518 -11.61 2.93 -11.51
C VAL A 518 -12.52 2.89 -10.27
N LEU A 519 -13.65 3.60 -10.30
CA LEU A 519 -14.64 3.56 -9.20
C LEU A 519 -15.15 2.13 -8.98
N LEU A 520 -15.60 1.45 -10.04
CA LEU A 520 -16.13 0.08 -9.93
C LEU A 520 -15.07 -0.91 -9.47
N LEU A 521 -13.86 -0.86 -10.04
CA LEU A 521 -12.75 -1.71 -9.63
C LEU A 521 -12.26 -1.42 -8.20
N SER A 522 -12.60 -0.27 -7.62
CA SER A 522 -12.33 0.00 -6.20
C SER A 522 -13.37 -0.61 -5.26
N ARG A 523 -14.49 -1.16 -5.77
CA ARG A 523 -15.59 -1.72 -4.98
C ARG A 523 -15.45 -3.20 -4.67
N ILE A 524 -14.55 -3.88 -5.36
CA ILE A 524 -14.22 -5.28 -5.13
C ILE A 524 -12.88 -5.34 -4.39
N HIS A 525 -12.82 -6.01 -3.23
CA HIS A 525 -11.58 -6.22 -2.48
C HIS A 525 -11.20 -7.70 -2.49
N GLY A 526 -12.19 -8.59 -2.39
CA GLY A 526 -11.98 -10.03 -2.20
C GLY A 526 -11.49 -10.43 -0.80
N ALA A 527 -10.86 -9.57 -0.01
CA ALA A 527 -10.31 -9.92 1.31
C ALA A 527 -10.82 -9.04 2.47
N SER A 528 -11.77 -8.15 2.22
CA SER A 528 -12.43 -7.36 3.26
C SER A 528 -13.89 -7.11 2.91
N LEU A 529 -14.83 -7.59 3.73
CA LEU A 529 -16.26 -7.43 3.45
C LEU A 529 -16.83 -6.08 3.89
N TYR A 530 -16.11 -5.36 4.75
CA TYR A 530 -16.62 -4.16 5.41
C TYR A 530 -15.93 -2.88 4.97
N ARG A 531 -14.83 -3.00 4.21
CA ARG A 531 -14.07 -1.86 3.70
C ARG A 531 -13.57 -2.20 2.30
N HIS A 532 -13.95 -1.37 1.35
CA HIS A 532 -13.40 -1.43 0.01
C HIS A 532 -12.04 -0.70 -0.04
N PRO A 533 -11.15 -1.08 -0.96
CA PRO A 533 -9.88 -0.38 -1.12
C PRO A 533 -10.11 1.02 -1.71
N ARG A 534 -9.25 1.97 -1.34
CA ARG A 534 -9.20 3.29 -1.99
C ARG A 534 -8.79 3.18 -3.46
N LEU A 535 -7.88 2.25 -3.75
CA LEU A 535 -7.31 2.01 -5.07
C LEU A 535 -8.15 0.97 -5.82
N PRO A 536 -8.28 1.07 -7.16
CA PRO A 536 -8.88 -0.02 -7.93
C PRO A 536 -8.04 -1.29 -7.78
N VAL A 537 -8.68 -2.48 -7.79
CA VAL A 537 -8.01 -3.77 -7.59
C VAL A 537 -6.76 -3.96 -8.43
N THR A 538 -6.76 -3.45 -9.67
CA THR A 538 -5.60 -3.45 -10.57
C THR A 538 -4.34 -2.90 -9.89
N THR A 539 -4.46 -1.77 -9.20
CA THR A 539 -3.33 -1.12 -8.50
C THR A 539 -3.23 -1.51 -7.04
N HIS A 540 -4.36 -1.84 -6.38
CA HIS A 540 -4.36 -2.31 -5.00
C HIS A 540 -3.59 -3.63 -4.86
N HIS A 541 -3.85 -4.59 -5.75
CA HIS A 541 -3.18 -5.90 -5.72
C HIS A 541 -1.70 -5.73 -6.00
N ALA A 542 -1.34 -4.84 -6.92
CA ALA A 542 0.04 -4.52 -7.23
C ALA A 542 0.81 -3.92 -6.03
N ASP A 543 0.23 -2.94 -5.34
CA ASP A 543 0.80 -2.34 -4.13
C ASP A 543 0.94 -3.36 -2.97
N ARG A 544 -0.04 -4.26 -2.80
CA ARG A 544 0.01 -5.36 -1.82
C ARG A 544 1.10 -6.37 -2.16
N PHE A 545 1.26 -6.68 -3.44
CA PHE A 545 2.32 -7.57 -3.90
C PHE A 545 3.71 -6.96 -3.76
N ALA A 546 3.88 -5.66 -4.06
CA ALA A 546 5.13 -4.95 -3.80
C ALA A 546 5.49 -4.97 -2.30
N SER A 547 4.51 -4.79 -1.43
CA SER A 547 4.68 -4.93 0.03
C SER A 547 5.06 -6.35 0.44
N LEU A 548 4.43 -7.37 -0.16
CA LEU A 548 4.78 -8.77 0.07
C LEU A 548 6.25 -9.03 -0.29
N ARG A 549 6.70 -8.59 -1.47
CA ARG A 549 8.08 -8.77 -1.96
C ARG A 549 9.16 -8.20 -1.04
N GLN A 550 8.86 -7.12 -0.34
CA GLN A 550 9.80 -6.53 0.63
C GLN A 550 10.02 -7.43 1.85
N SER A 551 9.14 -8.41 2.08
CA SER A 551 9.11 -9.25 3.28
C SER A 551 9.18 -10.75 3.00
N CYS A 552 9.30 -11.20 1.74
CA CYS A 552 9.34 -12.62 1.37
C CYS A 552 10.51 -12.94 0.46
N SER A 553 11.00 -14.18 0.51
CA SER A 553 11.95 -14.70 -0.46
C SER A 553 11.36 -14.70 -1.89
N LEU A 554 12.10 -14.16 -2.86
CA LEU A 554 11.71 -14.17 -4.27
C LEU A 554 11.65 -15.58 -4.86
N GLU A 555 12.56 -16.44 -4.42
CA GLU A 555 12.58 -17.86 -4.80
C GLU A 555 11.29 -18.54 -4.33
N ALA A 556 10.92 -18.37 -3.05
CA ALA A 556 9.70 -18.95 -2.51
C ALA A 556 8.46 -18.44 -3.25
N LEU A 557 8.39 -17.14 -3.54
CA LEU A 557 7.27 -16.54 -4.27
C LEU A 557 7.16 -17.05 -5.72
N SER A 558 8.28 -17.41 -6.36
CA SER A 558 8.30 -17.89 -7.75
C SER A 558 7.56 -19.21 -7.95
N HIS A 559 7.39 -19.99 -6.88
CA HIS A 559 6.70 -21.27 -6.86
C HIS A 559 5.17 -21.14 -6.75
N MET A 560 4.66 -19.94 -6.45
CA MET A 560 3.24 -19.74 -6.19
C MET A 560 2.38 -19.76 -7.45
N ASP A 561 1.21 -20.35 -7.30
CA ASP A 561 0.14 -20.30 -8.30
C ASP A 561 -0.28 -18.85 -8.57
N ARG A 562 -0.18 -18.45 -9.83
CA ARG A 562 -0.40 -17.08 -10.27
C ARG A 562 -1.88 -16.70 -10.31
N THR A 563 -2.78 -17.68 -10.33
CA THR A 563 -4.23 -17.40 -10.31
C THR A 563 -4.73 -17.05 -8.91
N CYS A 564 -3.95 -17.36 -7.86
CA CYS A 564 -4.34 -17.10 -6.48
C CYS A 564 -3.72 -15.79 -5.95
N PRO A 565 -4.51 -14.92 -5.29
CA PRO A 565 -4.03 -13.67 -4.71
C PRO A 565 -3.34 -13.90 -3.36
N VAL A 566 -2.20 -14.59 -3.36
CA VAL A 566 -1.45 -14.99 -2.15
C VAL A 566 -0.93 -13.81 -1.30
N TYR A 567 -0.96 -12.61 -1.85
CA TYR A 567 -0.51 -11.35 -1.26
C TYR A 567 -1.60 -10.55 -0.53
N LEU A 568 -2.87 -10.94 -0.64
CA LEU A 568 -3.95 -10.32 0.13
C LEU A 568 -3.81 -10.64 1.62
#